data_AF-A0A2H6EVD3-F1
#
_entry.id   AF-A0A2H6EVD3-F1
#
_cell.length_a   1.000
_cell.length_b   1.000
_cell.length_c   1.000
_cell.angle_alpha   90.00
_cell.angle_beta   90.00
_cell.angle_gamma   90.00
#
_symmetry.space_group_name_H-M   'P 1'
#
loop_
_entity.id
_entity.type
_entity.pdbx_description
1 polymer ?
#
loop_
_entity_poly.entity_id
_entity_poly.type
_entity_poly.pdbx_seq_one_letter_code
_entity_poly.pdbx_strand_id
1 'polypeptide(L)'
;MHIPDGYLSPQTYIPMYGIVIPLSIYAFKKAKKVLDEETLPLITSLTALSFIIMMFNIPVPGGTSGHAIGVAVIAILFGPWMAFLSTSLVLFIQAILFGDGGITSFPINTFSMGFLASFTAYYTFRILKGTLKDSLNAFISGWLSIVAASLAVSIFLGIQPLIASGPGGQPLFFPFGLKITIPAMVGSHILFFGIAEGIFTTVTLNFVRKIDPRFFSTVQIKAVKKRTLYIGLFTLFFIVLVPLGLLTENPAWGEWTSAHYQKILGFVPEGMQKFGGLYTAPAQDYGFKYLNSIASYYLSAVMGALLILLFFYVLYQLLYKKKNQFDRTFFLGYILVILLLTLSGNLYLLSFSLFTLFLLSGKTFFKLFKRAGAAILFFNSIVTVSYILLTYRTHTFSPHYVLLINLRTFTLTFATFLLIDKVNLFSVFSFSKTLTYAVTLSYSQILTFKRILGELRFALRSRIIRKPGKKEAYNFVSSSVYYFLNKSLSNSKEILQAMKSRGFNND
;
A
#
# COMPACT_ATOMS: atom_id res chain seq x y z
N MET A 1 3.97 -12.72 -17.67
CA MET A 1 2.65 -12.49 -18.29
C MET A 1 2.02 -11.17 -17.87
N HIS A 2 2.76 -10.33 -17.11
CA HIS A 2 2.38 -8.94 -16.90
C HIS A 2 2.25 -8.20 -18.23
N ILE A 3 1.25 -7.33 -18.31
CA ILE A 3 1.08 -6.42 -19.43
C ILE A 3 1.76 -5.10 -19.07
N PRO A 4 2.70 -4.58 -19.87
CA PRO A 4 3.32 -3.27 -19.66
C PRO A 4 2.39 -2.08 -19.94
N ASP A 5 2.82 -0.88 -19.57
CA ASP A 5 2.14 0.35 -19.97
C ASP A 5 2.26 0.59 -21.49
N GLY A 6 1.21 1.14 -22.10
CA GLY A 6 1.16 1.39 -23.55
C GLY A 6 0.81 0.18 -24.43
N TYR A 7 0.64 -1.01 -23.85
CA TYR A 7 0.18 -2.20 -24.59
C TYR A 7 -1.35 -2.26 -24.71
N LEU A 8 -2.08 -1.59 -23.82
CA LEU A 8 -3.55 -1.59 -23.82
C LEU A 8 -4.10 -0.19 -24.06
N SER A 9 -5.16 -0.12 -24.84
CA SER A 9 -5.87 1.11 -25.10
C SER A 9 -6.66 1.60 -23.88
N PRO A 10 -6.86 2.92 -23.72
CA PRO A 10 -7.71 3.48 -22.66
C PRO A 10 -9.13 2.91 -22.65
N GLN A 11 -9.68 2.57 -23.83
CA GLN A 11 -10.98 1.93 -23.96
C GLN A 11 -11.01 0.53 -23.33
N THR A 12 -9.86 -0.12 -23.17
CA THR A 12 -9.72 -1.43 -22.54
C THR A 12 -9.56 -1.31 -21.03
N TYR A 13 -8.61 -0.49 -20.56
CA TYR A 13 -8.26 -0.49 -19.13
C TYR A 13 -9.16 0.38 -18.25
N ILE A 14 -9.76 1.46 -18.77
CA ILE A 14 -10.65 2.32 -17.98
C ILE A 14 -11.89 1.57 -17.50
N PRO A 15 -12.64 0.83 -18.36
CA PRO A 15 -13.76 0.03 -17.88
C PRO A 15 -13.34 -1.06 -16.89
N MET A 16 -12.13 -1.61 -17.07
CA MET A 16 -11.62 -2.68 -16.22
C MET A 16 -11.32 -2.21 -14.79
N TYR A 17 -10.90 -0.95 -14.61
CA TYR A 17 -10.85 -0.32 -13.28
C TYR A 17 -12.23 -0.29 -12.62
N GLY A 18 -13.29 0.00 -13.38
CA GLY A 18 -14.67 -0.02 -12.91
C GLY A 18 -15.13 -1.38 -12.36
N ILE A 19 -14.51 -2.48 -12.80
CA ILE A 19 -14.80 -3.84 -12.32
C ILE A 19 -13.87 -4.25 -11.17
N VAL A 20 -12.56 -4.02 -11.31
CA VAL A 20 -11.56 -4.47 -10.33
C VAL A 20 -11.66 -3.73 -9.00
N ILE A 21 -12.02 -2.44 -9.01
CA ILE A 21 -12.15 -1.66 -7.77
C ILE A 21 -13.26 -2.24 -6.86
N PRO A 22 -14.51 -2.45 -7.34
CA PRO A 22 -15.55 -3.14 -6.57
C PRO A 22 -15.14 -4.53 -6.09
N LEU A 23 -14.51 -5.33 -6.96
CA LEU A 23 -14.03 -6.67 -6.59
C LEU A 23 -13.00 -6.58 -5.44
N SER A 24 -12.06 -5.64 -5.51
CA SER A 24 -11.02 -5.45 -4.48
C SER A 24 -11.61 -4.99 -3.15
N ILE A 25 -12.60 -4.09 -3.17
CA ILE A 25 -13.35 -3.67 -1.98
C ILE A 25 -14.09 -4.87 -1.36
N TYR A 26 -14.72 -5.71 -2.19
CA TYR A 26 -15.41 -6.91 -1.71
C TYR A 26 -14.42 -7.95 -1.16
N ALA A 27 -13.29 -8.14 -1.83
CA ALA A 27 -12.20 -9.01 -1.40
C ALA A 27 -11.69 -8.59 -0.02
N PHE A 28 -11.49 -7.30 0.21
CA PHE A 28 -11.10 -6.76 1.50
C PHE A 28 -12.10 -7.12 2.63
N LYS A 29 -13.41 -7.00 2.36
CA LYS A 29 -14.46 -7.38 3.32
C LYS A 29 -14.43 -8.87 3.65
N LYS A 30 -14.13 -9.72 2.67
CA LYS A 30 -14.02 -11.19 2.85
C LYS A 30 -12.71 -11.58 3.54
N ALA A 31 -11.59 -11.02 3.09
CA ALA A 31 -10.26 -11.21 3.66
C ALA A 31 -10.20 -10.87 5.14
N LYS A 32 -10.92 -9.82 5.57
CA LYS A 32 -11.07 -9.50 7.00
C LYS A 32 -11.49 -10.72 7.82
N LYS A 33 -12.42 -11.55 7.33
CA LYS A 33 -12.93 -12.71 8.07
C LYS A 33 -11.93 -13.87 8.17
N VAL A 34 -10.90 -13.88 7.34
CA VAL A 34 -9.88 -14.94 7.27
C VAL A 34 -8.59 -14.52 7.98
N LEU A 35 -8.28 -13.22 7.96
CA LEU A 35 -7.09 -12.66 8.57
C LEU A 35 -7.23 -12.59 10.11
N ASP A 36 -6.40 -13.34 10.83
CA ASP A 36 -6.30 -13.30 12.29
C ASP A 36 -4.83 -13.47 12.72
N GLU A 37 -4.57 -13.55 14.04
CA GLU A 37 -3.19 -13.67 14.57
C GLU A 37 -2.52 -14.99 14.16
N GLU A 38 -3.29 -16.05 13.93
CA GLU A 38 -2.78 -17.37 13.54
C GLU A 38 -2.52 -17.48 12.04
N THR A 39 -3.40 -16.93 11.20
CA THR A 39 -3.32 -17.01 9.74
C THR A 39 -2.39 -15.96 9.14
N LEU A 40 -2.22 -14.81 9.81
CA LEU A 40 -1.43 -13.68 9.32
C LEU A 40 -0.01 -14.09 8.88
N PRO A 41 0.82 -14.78 9.70
CA PRO A 41 2.19 -15.11 9.29
C PRO A 41 2.25 -15.97 8.02
N LEU A 42 1.32 -16.92 7.87
CA LEU A 42 1.32 -17.84 6.73
C LEU A 42 0.80 -17.16 5.46
N ILE A 43 -0.28 -16.38 5.54
CA ILE A 43 -0.79 -15.57 4.41
C ILE A 43 0.32 -14.66 3.91
N THR A 44 0.94 -13.90 4.81
CA THR A 44 1.96 -12.93 4.44
C THR A 44 3.21 -13.57 3.84
N SER A 45 3.64 -14.72 4.38
CA SER A 45 4.80 -15.45 3.86
C SER A 45 4.53 -16.04 2.48
N LEU A 46 3.34 -16.59 2.24
CA LEU A 46 2.96 -17.12 0.93
C LEU A 46 2.76 -16.01 -0.10
N THR A 47 2.24 -14.85 0.31
CA THR A 47 2.16 -13.68 -0.57
C THR A 47 3.56 -13.15 -0.94
N ALA A 48 4.49 -13.12 0.01
CA ALA A 48 5.88 -12.77 -0.28
C ALA A 48 6.56 -13.79 -1.20
N LEU A 49 6.28 -15.09 -1.00
CA LEU A 49 6.76 -16.15 -1.89
C LEU A 49 6.17 -16.01 -3.30
N SER A 50 4.90 -15.65 -3.42
CA SER A 50 4.24 -15.34 -4.70
C SER A 50 4.93 -14.18 -5.43
N PHE A 51 5.26 -13.09 -4.72
CA PHE A 51 6.09 -12.00 -5.27
C PHE A 51 7.44 -12.50 -5.79
N ILE A 52 8.16 -13.27 -4.98
CA ILE A 52 9.49 -13.78 -5.34
C ILE A 52 9.42 -14.69 -6.57
N ILE A 53 8.40 -15.54 -6.65
CA ILE A 53 8.25 -16.47 -7.78
C ILE A 53 7.92 -15.74 -9.09
N MET A 54 7.13 -14.67 -9.02
CA MET A 54 6.84 -13.85 -10.19
C MET A 54 8.06 -13.09 -10.72
N MET A 55 9.14 -12.96 -9.93
CA MET A 55 10.41 -12.40 -10.42
C MET A 55 11.14 -13.34 -11.40
N PHE A 56 10.80 -14.64 -11.46
CA PHE A 56 11.38 -15.59 -12.41
C PHE A 56 10.57 -15.62 -13.69
N ASN A 57 10.80 -14.68 -14.60
CA ASN A 57 10.10 -14.66 -15.87
C ASN A 57 10.99 -14.82 -17.08
N ILE A 58 10.35 -15.30 -18.14
CA ILE A 58 10.98 -15.61 -19.42
C ILE A 58 10.16 -14.93 -20.51
N PRO A 59 10.77 -14.15 -21.43
CA PRO A 59 10.06 -13.54 -22.54
C PRO A 59 9.34 -14.56 -23.43
N VAL A 60 8.10 -14.26 -23.83
CA VAL A 60 7.29 -15.11 -24.72
C VAL A 60 7.01 -14.34 -26.02
N PRO A 61 7.72 -14.66 -27.12
CA PRO A 61 7.48 -14.05 -28.43
C PRO A 61 6.02 -14.16 -28.87
N GLY A 62 5.46 -13.06 -29.38
CA GLY A 62 4.04 -12.97 -29.74
C GLY A 62 3.10 -12.68 -28.56
N GLY A 63 3.63 -12.52 -27.34
CA GLY A 63 2.90 -12.15 -26.14
C GLY A 63 3.67 -11.15 -25.28
N THR A 64 3.79 -11.43 -23.97
CA THR A 64 4.61 -10.66 -23.03
C THR A 64 5.73 -11.52 -22.46
N SER A 65 5.50 -12.12 -21.29
CA SER A 65 6.41 -13.04 -20.61
C SER A 65 5.63 -14.20 -20.02
N GLY A 66 6.31 -15.24 -19.55
CA GLY A 66 5.74 -16.33 -18.77
C GLY A 66 6.54 -16.57 -17.50
N HIS A 67 5.84 -16.92 -16.43
CA HIS A 67 6.39 -17.23 -15.11
C HIS A 67 5.33 -17.97 -14.31
N ALA A 68 5.70 -18.57 -13.18
CA ALA A 68 4.74 -19.02 -12.16
C ALA A 68 4.18 -17.83 -11.36
N ILE A 69 3.01 -18.00 -10.72
CA ILE A 69 2.35 -16.96 -9.91
C ILE A 69 2.37 -17.35 -8.42
N GLY A 70 2.16 -18.64 -8.12
CA GLY A 70 2.03 -19.15 -6.74
C GLY A 70 0.69 -18.84 -6.05
N VAL A 71 -0.27 -18.26 -6.77
CA VAL A 71 -1.57 -17.84 -6.23
C VAL A 71 -2.46 -19.03 -5.85
N ALA A 72 -2.30 -20.18 -6.52
CA ALA A 72 -3.13 -21.35 -6.30
C ALA A 72 -3.01 -21.88 -4.85
N VAL A 73 -1.80 -21.81 -4.27
CA VAL A 73 -1.55 -22.22 -2.88
C VAL A 73 -2.37 -21.37 -1.90
N ILE A 74 -2.34 -20.05 -2.07
CA ILE A 74 -3.08 -19.11 -1.22
C ILE A 74 -4.59 -19.34 -1.38
N ALA A 75 -5.04 -19.56 -2.61
CA ALA A 75 -6.45 -19.76 -2.92
C ALA A 75 -7.00 -21.03 -2.26
N ILE A 76 -6.25 -22.14 -2.34
CA ILE A 76 -6.65 -23.42 -1.76
C ILE A 76 -6.70 -23.36 -0.21
N LEU A 77 -5.74 -22.67 0.42
CA LEU A 77 -5.65 -22.62 1.89
C LEU A 77 -6.60 -21.59 2.53
N PHE A 78 -6.73 -20.40 1.92
CA PHE A 78 -7.40 -19.25 2.54
C PHE A 78 -8.61 -18.75 1.76
N GLY A 79 -8.94 -19.42 0.66
CA GLY A 79 -10.04 -19.06 -0.23
C GLY A 79 -9.64 -18.04 -1.30
N PRO A 80 -10.47 -17.91 -2.35
CA PRO A 80 -10.10 -17.20 -3.56
C PRO A 80 -10.08 -15.68 -3.38
N TRP A 81 -10.85 -15.13 -2.43
CA TRP A 81 -10.85 -13.70 -2.13
C TRP A 81 -9.58 -13.23 -1.41
N MET A 82 -9.02 -14.06 -0.52
CA MET A 82 -7.76 -13.76 0.14
C MET A 82 -6.59 -13.88 -0.84
N ALA A 83 -6.62 -14.89 -1.71
CA ALA A 83 -5.64 -15.02 -2.78
C ALA A 83 -5.70 -13.84 -3.76
N PHE A 84 -6.90 -13.44 -4.19
CA PHE A 84 -7.08 -12.27 -5.04
C PHE A 84 -6.48 -11.01 -4.38
N LEU A 85 -6.84 -10.69 -3.13
CA LEU A 85 -6.30 -9.53 -2.43
C LEU A 85 -4.76 -9.57 -2.30
N SER A 86 -4.22 -10.76 -2.02
CA SER A 86 -2.78 -10.99 -1.87
C SER A 86 -2.04 -10.75 -3.18
N THR A 87 -2.50 -11.35 -4.28
CA THR A 87 -1.89 -11.19 -5.59
C THR A 87 -2.08 -9.77 -6.14
N SER A 88 -3.22 -9.12 -5.89
CA SER A 88 -3.40 -7.69 -6.22
C SER A 88 -2.37 -6.80 -5.54
N LEU A 89 -2.05 -7.05 -4.26
CA LEU A 89 -1.01 -6.31 -3.54
C LEU A 89 0.37 -6.52 -4.18
N VAL A 90 0.68 -7.77 -4.53
CA VAL A 90 1.95 -8.12 -5.18
C VAL A 90 2.10 -7.37 -6.51
N LEU A 91 1.10 -7.47 -7.38
CA LEU A 91 1.07 -6.79 -8.68
C LEU A 91 1.15 -5.26 -8.53
N PHE A 92 0.55 -4.71 -7.47
CA PHE A 92 0.60 -3.28 -7.20
C PHE A 92 2.00 -2.81 -6.83
N ILE A 93 2.69 -3.57 -5.98
CA ILE A 93 4.08 -3.30 -5.59
C ILE A 93 5.00 -3.43 -6.82
N GLN A 94 4.79 -4.47 -7.65
CA GLN A 94 5.56 -4.70 -8.88
C GLN A 94 5.42 -3.54 -9.87
N ALA A 95 4.20 -3.10 -10.16
CA ALA A 95 3.97 -2.00 -11.08
C ALA A 95 4.57 -0.66 -10.59
N ILE A 96 4.44 -0.33 -9.29
CA ILE A 96 4.86 0.97 -8.77
C ILE A 96 6.37 1.02 -8.48
N LEU A 97 6.94 -0.02 -7.88
CA LEU A 97 8.35 0.04 -7.45
C LEU A 97 9.31 -0.50 -8.49
N PHE A 98 8.89 -1.52 -9.23
CA PHE A 98 9.77 -2.29 -10.10
C PHE A 98 9.46 -2.12 -11.59
N GLY A 99 8.33 -1.50 -11.94
CA GLY A 99 7.90 -1.36 -13.33
C GLY A 99 7.51 -2.69 -13.98
N ASP A 100 7.40 -3.77 -13.21
CA ASP A 100 6.98 -5.08 -13.73
C ASP A 100 5.46 -5.12 -13.84
N GLY A 101 5.01 -4.77 -15.06
CA GLY A 101 3.62 -4.47 -15.34
C GLY A 101 3.31 -2.97 -15.25
N GLY A 102 2.34 -2.53 -16.05
CA GLY A 102 1.97 -1.13 -16.15
C GLY A 102 0.98 -0.67 -15.09
N ILE A 103 0.99 0.64 -14.79
CA ILE A 103 -0.06 1.26 -13.98
C ILE A 103 -1.38 1.24 -14.76
N THR A 104 -1.37 1.61 -16.03
CA THR A 104 -2.57 1.60 -16.88
C THR A 104 -3.14 0.20 -17.08
N SER A 105 -2.29 -0.81 -17.17
CA SER A 105 -2.69 -2.21 -17.35
C SER A 105 -2.94 -2.96 -16.03
N PHE A 106 -2.66 -2.34 -14.88
CA PHE A 106 -2.90 -2.88 -13.54
C PHE A 106 -4.27 -3.58 -13.36
N PRO A 107 -5.42 -3.03 -13.79
CA PRO A 107 -6.70 -3.71 -13.62
C PRO A 107 -6.80 -5.01 -14.43
N ILE A 108 -6.24 -5.09 -15.65
CA ILE A 108 -6.25 -6.33 -16.43
C ILE A 108 -5.33 -7.36 -15.79
N ASN A 109 -4.13 -6.95 -15.38
CA ASN A 109 -3.17 -7.81 -14.67
C ASN A 109 -3.81 -8.39 -13.40
N THR A 110 -4.43 -7.52 -12.60
CA THR A 110 -5.12 -7.87 -11.35
C THR A 110 -6.32 -8.78 -11.59
N PHE A 111 -7.12 -8.52 -12.62
CA PHE A 111 -8.26 -9.37 -12.95
C PHE A 111 -7.80 -10.76 -13.42
N SER A 112 -6.79 -10.83 -14.29
CA SER A 112 -6.35 -12.09 -14.89
C SER A 112 -5.56 -12.95 -13.90
N MET A 113 -4.48 -12.41 -13.32
CA MET A 113 -3.59 -13.14 -12.41
C MET A 113 -4.06 -13.14 -10.96
N GLY A 114 -4.80 -12.11 -10.55
CA GLY A 114 -5.38 -12.05 -9.21
C GLY A 114 -6.71 -12.79 -9.16
N PHE A 115 -7.73 -12.29 -9.87
CA PHE A 115 -9.09 -12.79 -9.69
C PHE A 115 -9.31 -14.14 -10.39
N LEU A 116 -9.14 -14.22 -11.71
CA LEU A 116 -9.41 -15.43 -12.48
C LEU A 116 -8.53 -16.60 -12.03
N ALA A 117 -7.22 -16.38 -11.87
CA ALA A 117 -6.31 -17.42 -11.40
C ALA A 117 -6.72 -17.96 -10.01
N SER A 118 -6.99 -17.08 -9.04
CA SER A 118 -7.39 -17.48 -7.68
C SER A 118 -8.67 -18.30 -7.66
N PHE A 119 -9.69 -17.85 -8.40
CA PHE A 119 -10.99 -18.51 -8.43
C PHE A 119 -10.90 -19.86 -9.13
N THR A 120 -10.19 -19.92 -10.26
CA THR A 120 -9.96 -21.16 -11.00
C THR A 120 -9.24 -22.19 -10.13
N ALA A 121 -8.17 -21.81 -9.44
CA ALA A 121 -7.44 -22.71 -8.54
C ALA A 121 -8.37 -23.27 -7.44
N TYR A 122 -9.09 -22.39 -6.76
CA TYR A 122 -9.93 -22.77 -5.62
C TYR A 122 -11.07 -23.70 -6.02
N TYR A 123 -11.81 -23.36 -7.07
CA TYR A 123 -12.96 -24.16 -7.49
C TYR A 123 -12.54 -25.47 -8.15
N THR A 124 -11.46 -25.48 -8.93
CA THR A 124 -10.89 -26.72 -9.48
C THR A 124 -10.52 -27.67 -8.35
N PHE A 125 -9.81 -27.19 -7.32
CA PHE A 125 -9.41 -28.03 -6.19
C PHE A 125 -10.62 -28.58 -5.44
N ARG A 126 -11.66 -27.75 -5.28
CA ARG A 126 -12.89 -28.14 -4.59
C ARG A 126 -13.71 -29.17 -5.38
N ILE A 127 -13.78 -29.04 -6.71
CA ILE A 127 -14.49 -29.96 -7.59
C ILE A 127 -13.78 -31.32 -7.64
N LEU A 128 -12.45 -31.32 -7.72
CA LEU A 128 -11.66 -32.55 -7.77
C LEU A 128 -11.51 -33.24 -6.41
N LYS A 129 -11.88 -32.58 -5.31
CA LYS A 129 -11.78 -33.14 -3.97
C LYS A 129 -12.59 -34.44 -3.86
N GLY A 130 -11.92 -35.53 -3.48
CA GLY A 130 -12.54 -36.86 -3.37
C GLY A 130 -12.56 -37.68 -4.67
N THR A 131 -12.09 -37.13 -5.79
CA THR A 131 -12.00 -37.85 -7.08
C THR A 131 -10.60 -38.42 -7.32
N LEU A 132 -9.55 -37.62 -7.11
CA LEU A 132 -8.15 -38.02 -7.27
C LEU A 132 -7.37 -37.78 -5.97
N LYS A 133 -6.11 -38.23 -5.94
CA LYS A 133 -5.17 -37.95 -4.84
C LYS A 133 -5.02 -36.42 -4.66
N ASP A 134 -4.99 -35.96 -3.41
CA ASP A 134 -4.86 -34.53 -3.08
C ASP A 134 -3.69 -33.82 -3.77
N SER A 135 -2.56 -34.51 -3.94
CA SER A 135 -1.40 -33.98 -4.66
C SER A 135 -1.69 -33.72 -6.13
N LEU A 136 -2.46 -34.60 -6.78
CA LEU A 136 -2.87 -34.43 -8.18
C LEU A 136 -3.94 -33.35 -8.31
N ASN A 137 -4.88 -33.25 -7.35
CA ASN A 137 -5.83 -32.15 -7.27
C ASN A 137 -5.11 -30.80 -7.18
N ALA A 138 -4.08 -30.72 -6.33
CA ALA A 138 -3.24 -29.53 -6.19
C ALA A 138 -2.52 -29.16 -7.49
N PHE A 139 -1.91 -30.16 -8.15
CA PHE A 139 -1.22 -29.97 -9.43
C PHE A 139 -2.16 -29.42 -10.50
N ILE A 140 -3.30 -30.09 -10.71
CA ILE A 140 -4.28 -29.70 -11.74
C ILE A 140 -4.83 -28.31 -11.46
N SER A 141 -5.10 -27.98 -10.18
CA SER A 141 -5.56 -26.65 -9.79
C SER A 141 -4.54 -25.55 -10.06
N GLY A 142 -3.26 -25.77 -9.76
CA GLY A 142 -2.19 -24.83 -10.10
C GLY A 142 -2.04 -24.65 -11.60
N TRP A 143 -2.01 -25.76 -12.34
CA TRP A 143 -1.90 -25.76 -13.81
C TRP A 143 -3.07 -25.02 -14.47
N LEU A 144 -4.32 -25.36 -14.12
CA LEU A 144 -5.51 -24.70 -14.69
C LEU A 144 -5.59 -23.22 -14.30
N SER A 145 -5.16 -22.86 -13.08
CA SER A 145 -5.15 -21.48 -12.59
C SER A 145 -4.35 -20.56 -13.51
N ILE A 146 -3.11 -20.95 -13.81
CA ILE A 146 -2.23 -20.11 -14.61
C ILE A 146 -2.57 -20.14 -16.10
N VAL A 147 -3.03 -21.29 -16.62
CA VAL A 147 -3.53 -21.39 -18.00
C VAL A 147 -4.74 -20.47 -18.20
N ALA A 148 -5.69 -20.45 -17.27
CA ALA A 148 -6.84 -19.54 -17.34
C ALA A 148 -6.43 -18.07 -17.30
N ALA A 149 -5.46 -17.71 -16.46
CA ALA A 149 -4.92 -16.36 -16.41
C ALA A 149 -4.22 -15.97 -17.73
N SER A 150 -3.44 -16.87 -18.31
CA SER A 150 -2.75 -16.65 -19.59
C SER A 150 -3.72 -16.45 -20.75
N LEU A 151 -4.83 -17.20 -20.76
CA LEU A 151 -5.89 -17.05 -21.73
C LEU A 151 -6.53 -15.66 -21.63
N ALA A 152 -6.87 -15.21 -20.42
CA ALA A 152 -7.43 -13.88 -20.20
C ALA A 152 -6.48 -12.76 -20.69
N VAL A 153 -5.21 -12.82 -20.31
CA VAL A 153 -4.18 -11.88 -20.77
C VAL A 153 -4.09 -11.87 -22.30
N SER A 154 -4.05 -13.06 -22.92
CA SER A 154 -3.94 -13.20 -24.37
C SER A 154 -5.15 -12.64 -25.14
N ILE A 155 -6.36 -12.71 -24.56
CA ILE A 155 -7.57 -12.13 -25.12
C ILE A 155 -7.49 -10.60 -25.07
N PHE A 156 -7.17 -10.03 -23.90
CA PHE A 156 -7.07 -8.57 -23.75
C PHE A 156 -6.00 -7.96 -24.66
N LEU A 157 -4.86 -8.63 -24.81
CA LEU A 157 -3.80 -8.22 -25.74
C LEU A 157 -4.21 -8.42 -27.20
N GLY A 158 -4.68 -9.62 -27.56
CA GLY A 158 -4.97 -9.97 -28.96
C GLY A 158 -6.16 -9.25 -29.58
N ILE A 159 -7.02 -8.64 -28.78
CA ILE A 159 -8.13 -7.78 -29.24
C ILE A 159 -7.64 -6.37 -29.61
N GLN A 160 -6.49 -5.90 -29.10
CA GLN A 160 -6.05 -4.51 -29.30
C GLN A 160 -5.98 -4.07 -30.78
N PRO A 161 -5.45 -4.88 -31.72
CA PRO A 161 -5.47 -4.52 -33.15
C PRO A 161 -6.88 -4.39 -33.75
N LEU A 162 -7.90 -5.02 -33.16
CA LEU A 162 -9.28 -4.94 -33.64
C LEU A 162 -10.01 -3.70 -33.15
N ILE A 163 -9.70 -3.24 -31.93
CA ILE A 163 -10.43 -2.14 -31.26
C ILE A 163 -9.69 -0.81 -31.27
N ALA A 164 -8.38 -0.82 -31.53
CA ALA A 164 -7.53 0.36 -31.50
C ALA A 164 -6.51 0.33 -32.65
N SER A 165 -7.04 0.59 -33.85
CA SER A 165 -6.25 0.71 -35.08
C SER A 165 -6.44 2.09 -35.72
N GLY A 166 -5.38 2.57 -36.37
CA GLY A 166 -5.38 3.84 -37.10
C GLY A 166 -6.17 3.77 -38.41
N PRO A 167 -6.29 4.91 -39.13
CA PRO A 167 -7.07 5.00 -40.37
C PRO A 167 -6.65 4.03 -41.49
N GLY A 168 -5.40 3.55 -41.47
CA GLY A 168 -4.86 2.57 -42.42
C GLY A 168 -4.85 1.13 -41.90
N GLY A 169 -5.53 0.84 -40.78
CA GLY A 169 -5.58 -0.50 -40.16
C GLY A 169 -4.33 -0.86 -39.36
N GLN A 170 -3.38 0.06 -39.17
CA GLN A 170 -2.20 -0.16 -38.34
C GLN A 170 -2.56 -0.18 -36.84
N PRO A 171 -2.07 -1.15 -36.06
CA PRO A 171 -2.35 -1.21 -34.62
C PRO A 171 -1.73 -0.03 -33.88
N LEU A 172 -2.49 0.57 -32.95
CA LEU A 172 -2.04 1.71 -32.13
C LEU A 172 -1.40 1.29 -30.80
N PHE A 173 -1.72 0.10 -30.30
CA PHE A 173 -1.21 -0.45 -29.03
C PHE A 173 -0.54 -1.80 -29.28
N PHE A 174 -0.91 -2.87 -28.55
CA PHE A 174 -0.36 -4.20 -28.81
C PHE A 174 -0.62 -4.66 -30.26
N PRO A 175 0.42 -5.02 -31.02
CA PRO A 175 0.31 -5.18 -32.48
C PRO A 175 -0.14 -6.57 -32.94
N PHE A 176 -0.04 -7.59 -32.09
CA PHE A 176 -0.35 -8.96 -32.48
C PHE A 176 -1.79 -9.33 -32.15
N GLY A 177 -2.51 -9.87 -33.14
CA GLY A 177 -3.89 -10.31 -32.99
C GLY A 177 -4.03 -11.68 -32.30
N LEU A 178 -5.27 -12.03 -31.94
CA LEU A 178 -5.61 -13.28 -31.22
C LEU A 178 -4.97 -14.56 -31.79
N LYS A 179 -4.85 -14.68 -33.12
CA LYS A 179 -4.25 -15.85 -33.80
C LYS A 179 -2.78 -16.10 -33.46
N ILE A 180 -2.06 -15.05 -33.07
CA ILE A 180 -0.64 -15.13 -32.67
C ILE A 180 -0.56 -15.19 -31.14
N THR A 181 -1.30 -14.30 -30.47
CA THR A 181 -1.18 -14.08 -29.03
C THR A 181 -1.69 -15.25 -28.20
N ILE A 182 -2.80 -15.90 -28.60
CA ILE A 182 -3.35 -17.04 -27.86
C ILE A 182 -2.38 -18.24 -27.93
N PRO A 183 -1.94 -18.73 -29.10
CA PRO A 183 -0.98 -19.83 -29.15
C PRO A 183 0.33 -19.53 -28.41
N ALA A 184 0.86 -18.31 -28.54
CA ALA A 184 2.08 -17.90 -27.86
C ALA A 184 1.94 -17.97 -26.32
N MET A 185 0.94 -17.30 -25.77
CA MET A 185 0.74 -17.21 -24.32
C MET A 185 0.18 -18.51 -23.76
N VAL A 186 -0.94 -19.00 -24.26
CA VAL A 186 -1.58 -20.20 -23.71
C VAL A 186 -0.72 -21.44 -23.96
N GLY A 187 -0.09 -21.57 -25.12
CA GLY A 187 0.79 -22.70 -25.43
C GLY A 187 1.99 -22.78 -24.50
N SER A 188 2.71 -21.66 -24.30
CA SER A 188 3.84 -21.62 -23.36
C SER A 188 3.42 -21.90 -21.91
N HIS A 189 2.24 -21.42 -21.49
CA HIS A 189 1.73 -21.65 -20.14
C HIS A 189 1.12 -23.04 -19.95
N ILE A 190 0.66 -23.72 -21.00
CA ILE A 190 0.29 -25.15 -20.93
C ILE A 190 1.53 -26.03 -20.78
N LEU A 191 2.55 -25.77 -21.60
CA LEU A 191 3.71 -26.66 -21.78
C LEU A 191 4.78 -26.49 -20.70
N PHE A 192 5.02 -25.27 -20.24
CA PHE A 192 6.14 -24.98 -19.33
C PHE A 192 5.66 -24.39 -18.01
N PHE A 193 5.06 -23.20 -18.04
CA PHE A 193 4.75 -22.45 -16.81
C PHE A 193 3.64 -23.09 -15.99
N GLY A 194 2.66 -23.74 -16.63
CA GLY A 194 1.60 -24.49 -15.98
C GLY A 194 2.11 -25.72 -15.27
N ILE A 195 3.06 -26.46 -15.88
CA ILE A 195 3.70 -27.60 -15.23
C ILE A 195 4.48 -27.11 -14.01
N ALA A 196 5.25 -26.02 -14.16
CA ALA A 196 5.98 -25.41 -13.06
C ALA A 196 5.06 -24.97 -11.91
N GLU A 197 3.95 -24.27 -12.21
CA GLU A 197 2.95 -23.83 -11.22
C GLU A 197 2.26 -25.03 -10.55
N GLY A 198 1.93 -26.09 -11.28
CA GLY A 198 1.33 -27.31 -10.75
C GLY A 198 2.27 -28.05 -9.79
N ILE A 199 3.54 -28.20 -10.17
CA ILE A 199 4.58 -28.78 -9.29
C ILE A 199 4.74 -27.90 -8.04
N PHE A 200 4.92 -26.60 -8.24
CA PHE A 200 5.11 -25.64 -7.16
C PHE A 200 3.93 -25.67 -6.16
N THR A 201 2.70 -25.68 -6.67
CA THR A 201 1.48 -25.74 -5.85
C THR A 201 1.44 -27.02 -5.02
N THR A 202 1.76 -28.16 -5.64
CA THR A 202 1.77 -29.47 -4.98
C THR A 202 2.83 -29.56 -3.90
N VAL A 203 4.07 -29.15 -4.21
CA VAL A 203 5.20 -29.16 -3.27
C VAL A 203 4.91 -28.26 -2.09
N THR A 204 4.44 -27.04 -2.34
CA THR A 204 4.18 -26.05 -1.29
C THR A 204 3.02 -26.49 -0.39
N LEU A 205 1.92 -27.01 -0.94
CA LEU A 205 0.81 -27.51 -0.13
C LEU A 205 1.22 -28.73 0.71
N ASN A 206 2.03 -29.65 0.17
CA ASN A 206 2.56 -30.78 0.93
C ASN A 206 3.53 -30.33 2.04
N PHE A 207 4.35 -29.31 1.77
CA PHE A 207 5.24 -28.72 2.76
C PHE A 207 4.45 -28.06 3.90
N VAL A 208 3.44 -27.23 3.56
CA VAL A 208 2.54 -26.60 4.54
C VAL A 208 1.81 -27.67 5.35
N ARG A 209 1.31 -28.74 4.70
CA ARG A 209 0.63 -29.86 5.38
C ARG A 209 1.52 -30.56 6.41
N LYS A 210 2.82 -30.69 6.14
CA LYS A 210 3.79 -31.29 7.09
C LYS A 210 4.08 -30.36 8.27
N ILE A 211 4.15 -29.05 8.05
CA ILE A 211 4.54 -28.07 9.07
C ILE A 211 3.35 -27.62 9.92
N ASP A 212 2.18 -27.49 9.32
CA ASP A 212 0.93 -27.14 10.01
C ASP A 212 -0.26 -28.01 9.53
N PRO A 213 -0.38 -29.24 10.07
CA PRO A 213 -1.43 -30.19 9.69
C PRO A 213 -2.86 -29.68 9.94
N ARG A 214 -3.03 -28.68 10.82
CA ARG A 214 -4.33 -28.15 11.24
C ARG A 214 -5.14 -27.56 10.08
N PHE A 215 -4.48 -27.00 9.06
CA PHE A 215 -5.16 -26.47 7.88
C PHE A 215 -5.83 -27.57 7.04
N PHE A 216 -5.47 -28.83 7.29
CA PHE A 216 -5.97 -30.00 6.56
C PHE A 216 -6.72 -30.99 7.45
N SER A 217 -6.68 -30.85 8.79
CA SER A 217 -7.36 -31.72 9.75
C SER A 217 -8.43 -30.98 10.56
N THR A 218 -9.57 -31.62 10.81
CA THR A 218 -10.64 -31.11 11.70
C THR A 218 -10.25 -31.09 13.19
N VAL A 219 -9.12 -31.68 13.57
CA VAL A 219 -8.64 -31.79 14.96
C VAL A 219 -7.63 -30.68 15.27
N GLN A 220 -7.87 -29.91 16.34
CA GLN A 220 -6.97 -28.84 16.80
C GLN A 220 -5.72 -29.42 17.49
N ILE A 221 -4.54 -29.27 16.89
CA ILE A 221 -3.26 -29.66 17.49
C ILE A 221 -2.58 -28.41 18.11
N LYS A 222 -2.22 -28.44 19.40
CA LYS A 222 -1.54 -27.32 20.10
C LYS A 222 -0.19 -26.93 19.46
N ALA A 223 0.13 -25.64 19.53
CA ALA A 223 1.16 -24.96 18.74
C ALA A 223 2.62 -25.11 19.22
N VAL A 224 3.59 -25.04 18.29
CA VAL A 224 5.03 -24.94 18.58
C VAL A 224 5.64 -23.73 17.82
N LYS A 225 6.43 -22.92 18.53
CA LYS A 225 7.22 -21.75 18.05
C LYS A 225 8.16 -22.00 16.85
N LYS A 226 8.37 -23.24 16.41
CA LYS A 226 9.25 -23.61 15.28
C LYS A 226 8.65 -23.35 13.87
N ARG A 227 7.38 -22.94 13.78
CA ARG A 227 6.58 -22.84 12.53
C ARG A 227 7.00 -21.71 11.59
N THR A 228 7.15 -20.49 12.11
CA THR A 228 7.54 -19.31 11.32
C THR A 228 8.96 -19.44 10.78
N LEU A 229 9.84 -20.18 11.48
CA LEU A 229 11.22 -20.40 11.08
C LEU A 229 11.31 -21.23 9.78
N TYR A 230 10.60 -22.35 9.66
CA TYR A 230 10.69 -23.21 8.47
C TYR A 230 10.07 -22.58 7.22
N ILE A 231 8.98 -21.84 7.37
CA ILE A 231 8.39 -21.08 6.26
C ILE A 231 9.32 -19.93 5.88
N GLY A 232 9.90 -19.22 6.86
CA GLY A 232 10.91 -18.19 6.61
C GLY A 232 12.15 -18.75 5.91
N LEU A 233 12.62 -19.94 6.27
CA LEU A 233 13.72 -20.65 5.60
C LEU A 233 13.35 -21.08 4.18
N PHE A 234 12.12 -21.50 3.94
CA PHE A 234 11.63 -21.83 2.60
C PHE A 234 11.53 -20.58 1.71
N THR A 235 11.02 -19.47 2.23
CA THR A 235 11.04 -18.18 1.53
C THR A 235 12.48 -17.72 1.28
N LEU A 236 13.38 -17.86 2.26
CA LEU A 236 14.80 -17.53 2.12
C LEU A 236 15.49 -18.36 1.04
N PHE A 237 15.15 -19.65 0.93
CA PHE A 237 15.64 -20.51 -0.15
C PHE A 237 15.27 -19.96 -1.52
N PHE A 238 14.02 -19.53 -1.72
CA PHE A 238 13.63 -18.91 -2.99
C PHE A 238 14.29 -17.55 -3.21
N ILE A 239 14.51 -16.75 -2.16
CA ILE A 239 15.29 -15.50 -2.26
C ILE A 239 16.69 -15.78 -2.80
N VAL A 240 17.37 -16.82 -2.31
CA VAL A 240 18.70 -17.23 -2.81
C VAL A 240 18.66 -17.60 -4.29
N LEU A 241 17.55 -18.18 -4.76
CA LEU A 241 17.41 -18.57 -6.15
C LEU A 241 17.09 -17.39 -7.09
N VAL A 242 16.61 -16.24 -6.60
CA VAL A 242 16.15 -15.09 -7.41
C VAL A 242 17.06 -14.72 -8.59
N PRO A 243 18.41 -14.72 -8.46
CA PRO A 243 19.30 -14.41 -9.58
C PRO A 243 19.20 -15.38 -10.76
N LEU A 244 18.56 -16.55 -10.64
CA LEU A 244 18.26 -17.41 -11.80
C LEU A 244 17.36 -16.71 -12.83
N GLY A 245 16.60 -15.69 -12.43
CA GLY A 245 15.86 -14.84 -13.37
C GLY A 245 16.76 -14.00 -14.29
N LEU A 246 18.05 -13.85 -13.97
CA LEU A 246 19.04 -13.15 -14.81
C LEU A 246 19.63 -14.04 -15.92
N LEU A 247 19.27 -15.32 -16.01
CA LEU A 247 19.85 -16.26 -16.98
C LEU A 247 19.40 -16.01 -18.43
N THR A 248 18.47 -15.07 -18.67
CA THR A 248 18.01 -14.73 -20.03
C THR A 248 18.70 -13.47 -20.54
N GLU A 249 19.34 -13.53 -21.71
CA GLU A 249 20.07 -12.41 -22.34
C GLU A 249 19.17 -11.29 -22.90
N ASN A 250 17.87 -11.54 -23.05
CA ASN A 250 16.88 -10.54 -23.49
C ASN A 250 16.32 -9.78 -22.27
N PRO A 251 15.77 -8.56 -22.44
CA PRO A 251 15.08 -7.86 -21.35
C PRO A 251 14.08 -8.83 -20.73
N ALA A 252 14.29 -9.18 -19.45
CA ALA A 252 13.62 -10.31 -18.81
C ALA A 252 12.07 -10.17 -18.86
N TRP A 253 11.58 -8.94 -19.01
CA TRP A 253 10.18 -8.58 -18.78
C TRP A 253 9.28 -8.57 -20.02
N GLY A 254 9.75 -9.02 -21.19
CA GLY A 254 8.91 -9.05 -22.40
C GLY A 254 8.44 -7.65 -22.85
N GLU A 255 9.00 -6.59 -22.27
CA GLU A 255 8.97 -5.23 -22.79
C GLU A 255 9.88 -5.22 -24.02
N TRP A 256 9.34 -5.72 -25.12
CA TRP A 256 9.95 -5.49 -26.43
C TRP A 256 10.10 -3.98 -26.56
N THR A 257 11.35 -3.53 -26.52
CA THR A 257 11.65 -2.10 -26.59
C THR A 257 11.05 -1.52 -27.87
N SER A 258 10.79 -0.22 -27.88
CA SER A 258 10.40 0.49 -29.10
C SER A 258 11.33 0.13 -30.29
N ALA A 259 12.62 -0.07 -30.03
CA ALA A 259 13.60 -0.56 -31.01
C ALA A 259 13.29 -1.97 -31.56
N HIS A 260 12.80 -2.90 -30.71
CA HIS A 260 12.40 -4.23 -31.16
C HIS A 260 11.17 -4.20 -32.08
N TYR A 261 10.14 -3.43 -31.70
CA TYR A 261 8.97 -3.27 -32.57
C TYR A 261 9.30 -2.53 -33.87
N GLN A 262 10.16 -1.53 -33.81
CA GLN A 262 10.70 -0.88 -35.01
C GLN A 262 11.38 -1.89 -35.94
N LYS A 263 12.12 -2.86 -35.39
CA LYS A 263 12.82 -3.89 -36.17
C LYS A 263 11.87 -4.93 -36.79
N ILE A 264 10.81 -5.35 -36.08
CA ILE A 264 9.89 -6.38 -36.56
C ILE A 264 8.78 -5.82 -37.45
N LEU A 265 8.22 -4.66 -37.10
CA LEU A 265 7.05 -4.08 -37.75
C LEU A 265 7.40 -2.95 -38.73
N GLY A 266 8.62 -2.40 -38.67
CA GLY A 266 9.01 -1.21 -39.42
C GLY A 266 8.50 0.12 -38.85
N PHE A 267 7.68 0.07 -37.79
CA PHE A 267 7.19 1.23 -37.04
C PHE A 267 6.94 0.84 -35.58
N VAL A 268 6.81 1.84 -34.70
CA VAL A 268 6.37 1.63 -33.31
C VAL A 268 4.93 2.15 -33.16
N PRO A 269 4.00 1.36 -32.62
CA PRO A 269 2.64 1.81 -32.36
C PRO A 269 2.60 3.11 -31.53
N GLU A 270 1.81 4.09 -31.96
CA GLU A 270 1.77 5.43 -31.36
C GLU A 270 1.37 5.41 -29.88
N GLY A 271 0.43 4.53 -29.50
CA GLY A 271 0.00 4.33 -28.12
C GLY A 271 1.12 3.83 -27.22
N MET A 272 2.00 2.96 -27.73
CA MET A 272 3.19 2.52 -26.96
C MET A 272 4.16 3.68 -26.73
N GLN A 273 4.39 4.53 -27.72
CA GLN A 273 5.27 5.70 -27.56
C GLN A 273 4.70 6.72 -26.57
N LYS A 274 3.40 7.00 -26.68
CA LYS A 274 2.74 8.03 -25.87
C LYS A 274 2.52 7.59 -24.42
N PHE A 275 2.16 6.32 -24.21
CA PHE A 275 1.73 5.83 -22.91
C PHE A 275 2.77 4.96 -22.19
N GLY A 276 3.78 4.42 -22.88
CA GLY A 276 4.83 3.61 -22.26
C GLY A 276 5.74 4.38 -21.30
N GLY A 277 5.81 5.71 -21.41
CA GLY A 277 6.61 6.57 -20.52
C GLY A 277 5.81 7.32 -19.44
N LEU A 278 4.52 6.97 -19.23
CA LEU A 278 3.66 7.69 -18.27
C LEU A 278 4.20 7.67 -16.84
N TYR A 279 4.82 6.56 -16.45
CA TYR A 279 5.39 6.36 -15.13
C TYR A 279 6.72 5.65 -15.25
N THR A 280 7.72 6.14 -14.52
CA THR A 280 9.03 5.49 -14.39
C THR A 280 9.19 5.02 -12.96
N ALA A 281 9.32 3.70 -12.80
CA ALA A 281 9.47 3.09 -11.49
C ALA A 281 10.86 3.42 -10.90
N PRO A 282 10.97 3.60 -9.56
CA PRO A 282 12.25 3.89 -8.91
C PRO A 282 13.32 2.81 -9.11
N ALA A 283 12.93 1.55 -9.24
CA ALA A 283 13.81 0.39 -9.42
C ALA A 283 13.35 -0.46 -10.62
N GLN A 284 13.28 0.17 -11.79
CA GLN A 284 12.82 -0.47 -13.03
C GLN A 284 13.57 -1.79 -13.29
N ASP A 285 12.82 -2.81 -13.70
CA ASP A 285 13.32 -4.16 -13.98
C ASP A 285 14.07 -4.79 -12.80
N TYR A 286 13.70 -4.40 -11.57
CA TYR A 286 14.33 -4.82 -10.32
C TYR A 286 15.80 -4.37 -10.19
N GLY A 287 16.23 -3.42 -11.03
CA GLY A 287 17.58 -2.86 -11.08
C GLY A 287 17.73 -1.56 -10.29
N PHE A 288 18.88 -1.39 -9.61
CA PHE A 288 19.26 -0.13 -9.00
C PHE A 288 20.51 0.44 -9.66
N LYS A 289 20.49 1.74 -9.99
CA LYS A 289 21.53 2.43 -10.78
C LYS A 289 22.98 2.28 -10.25
N TYR A 290 23.16 2.05 -8.95
CA TYR A 290 24.46 1.98 -8.29
C TYR A 290 24.84 0.56 -7.82
N LEU A 291 24.05 -0.46 -8.13
CA LEU A 291 24.28 -1.83 -7.71
C LEU A 291 24.47 -2.74 -8.93
N ASN A 292 25.22 -3.83 -8.77
CA ASN A 292 25.29 -4.86 -9.80
C ASN A 292 23.92 -5.59 -9.94
N SER A 293 23.71 -6.29 -11.06
CA SER A 293 22.40 -6.91 -11.36
C SER A 293 21.97 -7.92 -10.29
N ILE A 294 22.91 -8.74 -9.80
CA ILE A 294 22.64 -9.76 -8.78
C ILE A 294 22.23 -9.13 -7.44
N ALA A 295 22.98 -8.14 -6.95
CA ALA A 295 22.67 -7.45 -5.70
C ALA A 295 21.36 -6.65 -5.79
N SER A 296 21.08 -6.07 -6.97
CA SER A 296 19.80 -5.38 -7.22
C SER A 296 18.62 -6.33 -7.09
N TYR A 297 18.72 -7.54 -7.67
CA TYR A 297 17.67 -8.55 -7.60
C TYR A 297 17.44 -9.06 -6.17
N TYR A 298 18.51 -9.32 -5.40
CA TYR A 298 18.37 -9.67 -3.99
C TYR A 298 17.74 -8.55 -3.16
N LEU A 299 18.18 -7.31 -3.35
CA LEU A 299 17.63 -6.15 -2.64
C LEU A 299 16.15 -5.97 -2.96
N SER A 300 15.79 -6.09 -4.23
CA SER A 300 14.41 -5.99 -4.70
C SER A 300 13.52 -7.10 -4.13
N ALA A 301 13.99 -8.35 -4.09
CA ALA A 301 13.29 -9.47 -3.48
C ALA A 301 13.03 -9.24 -1.99
N VAL A 302 14.05 -8.82 -1.24
CA VAL A 302 13.94 -8.51 0.19
C VAL A 302 13.00 -7.32 0.41
N MET A 303 13.13 -6.26 -0.38
CA MET A 303 12.31 -5.06 -0.25
C MET A 303 10.82 -5.37 -0.52
N GLY A 304 10.52 -6.09 -1.60
CA GLY A 304 9.14 -6.51 -1.92
C GLY A 304 8.52 -7.37 -0.81
N ALA A 305 9.27 -8.37 -0.32
CA ALA A 305 8.83 -9.22 0.79
C ALA A 305 8.57 -8.42 2.08
N LEU A 306 9.46 -7.48 2.43
CA LEU A 306 9.30 -6.62 3.61
C LEU A 306 8.08 -5.69 3.49
N LEU A 307 7.80 -5.17 2.30
CA LEU A 307 6.64 -4.33 2.06
C LEU A 307 5.33 -5.11 2.18
N ILE A 308 5.30 -6.35 1.69
CA ILE A 308 4.15 -7.26 1.87
C ILE A 308 3.95 -7.56 3.36
N LEU A 309 5.04 -7.85 4.08
CA LEU A 309 5.03 -8.04 5.53
C LEU A 309 4.47 -6.84 6.28
N LEU A 310 4.98 -5.65 5.94
CA LEU A 310 4.53 -4.39 6.53
C LEU A 310 3.05 -4.13 6.23
N PHE A 311 2.61 -4.34 4.98
CA PHE A 311 1.21 -4.12 4.59
C PHE A 311 0.26 -5.00 5.39
N PHE A 312 0.51 -6.30 5.45
CA PHE A 312 -0.35 -7.23 6.18
C PHE A 312 -0.29 -7.00 7.69
N TYR A 313 0.89 -6.67 8.23
CA TYR A 313 1.03 -6.26 9.62
C TYR A 313 0.16 -5.03 9.91
N VAL A 314 0.32 -3.94 9.15
CA VAL A 314 -0.49 -2.73 9.32
C VAL A 314 -1.98 -3.06 9.16
N LEU A 315 -2.36 -3.82 8.14
CA LEU A 315 -3.74 -4.24 7.93
C LEU A 315 -4.32 -4.97 9.15
N TYR A 316 -3.58 -5.94 9.70
CA TYR A 316 -3.98 -6.63 10.91
C TYR A 316 -4.12 -5.68 12.11
N GLN A 317 -3.17 -4.75 12.29
CA GLN A 317 -3.25 -3.73 13.35
C GLN A 317 -4.52 -2.87 13.21
N LEU A 318 -4.86 -2.46 12.00
CA LEU A 318 -6.06 -1.66 11.69
C LEU A 318 -7.37 -2.44 11.98
N LEU A 319 -7.37 -3.76 11.76
CA LEU A 319 -8.57 -4.57 11.82
C LEU A 319 -8.86 -5.17 13.21
N TYR A 320 -7.83 -5.52 13.99
CA TYR A 320 -7.98 -6.44 15.12
C TYR A 320 -7.41 -5.96 16.46
N LYS A 321 -6.49 -5.01 16.47
CA LYS A 321 -5.81 -4.71 17.73
C LYS A 321 -6.68 -3.88 18.68
N LYS A 322 -6.51 -4.14 19.99
CA LYS A 322 -7.08 -3.28 21.05
C LYS A 322 -6.76 -1.82 20.71
N LYS A 323 -7.76 -0.94 20.76
CA LYS A 323 -7.70 0.48 20.39
C LYS A 323 -6.38 1.16 20.82
N ASN A 324 -5.90 0.88 22.03
CA ASN A 324 -4.66 1.45 22.55
C ASN A 324 -3.38 1.11 21.77
N GLN A 325 -3.28 -0.09 21.18
CA GLN A 325 -2.10 -0.47 20.40
C GLN A 325 -2.19 0.01 18.95
N PHE A 326 -3.40 0.09 18.38
CA PHE A 326 -3.67 0.77 17.11
C PHE A 326 -3.23 2.24 17.17
N ASP A 327 -3.65 2.94 18.25
CA ASP A 327 -3.33 4.34 18.49
C ASP A 327 -1.81 4.58 18.46
N ARG A 328 -1.02 3.71 19.11
CA ARG A 328 0.45 3.77 19.11
C ARG A 328 1.05 3.55 17.72
N THR A 329 0.63 2.52 17.00
CA THR A 329 1.17 2.24 15.66
C THR A 329 0.83 3.32 14.66
N PHE A 330 -0.39 3.86 14.72
CA PHE A 330 -0.82 4.95 13.85
C PHE A 330 -0.06 6.24 14.16
N PHE A 331 0.22 6.51 15.45
CA PHE A 331 1.03 7.66 15.86
C PHE A 331 2.48 7.57 15.33
N LEU A 332 3.13 6.41 15.44
CA LEU A 332 4.47 6.20 14.87
C LEU A 332 4.47 6.31 13.34
N GLY A 333 3.48 5.71 12.68
CA GLY A 333 3.30 5.83 11.22
C GLY A 333 3.11 7.27 10.77
N TYR A 334 2.34 8.07 11.51
CA TYR A 334 2.19 9.49 11.26
C TYR A 334 3.51 10.27 11.39
N ILE A 335 4.32 10.02 12.42
CA ILE A 335 5.63 10.68 12.57
C ILE A 335 6.50 10.38 11.35
N LEU A 336 6.56 9.10 10.92
CA LEU A 336 7.31 8.70 9.75
C LEU A 336 6.77 9.36 8.47
N VAL A 337 5.45 9.41 8.29
CA VAL A 337 4.81 10.09 7.15
C VAL A 337 5.17 11.58 7.14
N ILE A 338 5.13 12.28 8.28
CA ILE A 338 5.54 13.68 8.35
C ILE A 338 7.01 13.85 7.96
N LEU A 339 7.90 13.01 8.48
CA LEU A 339 9.32 13.06 8.16
C LEU A 339 9.54 12.85 6.64
N LEU A 340 8.93 11.81 6.06
CA LEU A 340 9.05 11.52 4.63
C LEU A 340 8.48 12.64 3.75
N LEU A 341 7.29 13.15 4.09
CA LEU A 341 6.66 14.23 3.33
C LEU A 341 7.45 15.53 3.41
N THR A 342 8.08 15.81 4.57
CA THR A 342 8.92 17.00 4.76
C THR A 342 10.19 16.92 3.90
N LEU A 343 10.80 15.74 3.80
CA LEU A 343 11.99 15.49 2.98
C LEU A 343 11.69 15.38 1.48
N SER A 344 10.44 15.09 1.10
CA SER A 344 10.07 14.83 -0.30
C SER A 344 9.97 16.11 -1.15
N GLY A 345 10.78 16.20 -2.21
CA GLY A 345 10.69 17.26 -3.23
C GLY A 345 9.76 16.94 -4.40
N ASN A 346 9.14 15.76 -4.42
CA ASN A 346 8.38 15.25 -5.56
C ASN A 346 6.87 15.55 -5.42
N LEU A 347 6.32 16.30 -6.38
CA LEU A 347 4.92 16.69 -6.40
C LEU A 347 3.95 15.50 -6.51
N TYR A 348 4.32 14.47 -7.26
CA TYR A 348 3.51 13.27 -7.43
C TYR A 348 3.40 12.48 -6.12
N LEU A 349 4.50 12.39 -5.36
CA LEU A 349 4.49 11.72 -4.06
C LEU A 349 3.60 12.46 -3.05
N LEU A 350 3.65 13.79 -3.04
CA LEU A 350 2.78 14.61 -2.19
C LEU A 350 1.30 14.44 -2.56
N SER A 351 0.97 14.49 -3.85
CA SER A 351 -0.40 14.29 -4.35
C SER A 351 -0.94 12.90 -4.04
N PHE A 352 -0.13 11.86 -4.26
CA PHE A 352 -0.49 10.49 -3.93
C PHE A 352 -0.70 10.33 -2.42
N SER A 353 0.19 10.87 -1.60
CA SER A 353 0.08 10.84 -0.15
C SER A 353 -1.18 11.57 0.32
N LEU A 354 -1.48 12.74 -0.24
CA LEU A 354 -2.71 13.46 0.07
C LEU A 354 -3.96 12.64 -0.28
N PHE A 355 -3.97 12.00 -1.44
CA PHE A 355 -5.07 11.13 -1.87
C PHE A 355 -5.25 9.95 -0.92
N THR A 356 -4.16 9.29 -0.50
CA THR A 356 -4.24 8.20 0.50
C THR A 356 -4.79 8.69 1.84
N LEU A 357 -4.39 9.87 2.31
CA LEU A 357 -4.93 10.48 3.53
C LEU A 357 -6.42 10.79 3.40
N PHE A 358 -6.88 11.24 2.23
CA PHE A 358 -8.30 11.45 1.96
C PHE A 358 -9.09 10.15 2.07
N LEU A 359 -8.59 9.05 1.50
CA LEU A 359 -9.21 7.73 1.64
C LEU A 359 -9.27 7.28 3.11
N LEU A 360 -8.18 7.47 3.87
CA LEU A 360 -8.12 7.13 5.30
C LEU A 360 -9.08 7.97 6.16
N SER A 361 -9.40 9.19 5.76
CA SER A 361 -10.32 10.07 6.49
C SER A 361 -11.78 9.58 6.48
N GLY A 362 -12.18 8.83 5.44
CA GLY A 362 -13.51 8.26 5.31
C GLY A 362 -14.63 9.28 5.55
N LYS A 363 -15.55 8.98 6.49
CA LYS A 363 -16.70 9.84 6.81
C LYS A 363 -16.33 11.23 7.35
N THR A 364 -15.10 11.42 7.82
CA THR A 364 -14.65 12.71 8.41
C THR A 364 -13.99 13.63 7.39
N PHE A 365 -13.85 13.19 6.13
CA PHE A 365 -13.16 13.90 5.05
C PHE A 365 -13.50 15.40 4.98
N PHE A 366 -14.77 15.76 4.76
CA PHE A 366 -15.16 17.16 4.56
C PHE A 366 -14.88 18.05 5.77
N LYS A 367 -15.03 17.50 6.99
CA LYS A 367 -14.73 18.22 8.23
C LYS A 367 -13.24 18.51 8.35
N LEU A 368 -12.40 17.52 8.06
CA LEU A 368 -10.93 17.65 8.12
C LEU A 368 -10.42 18.56 7.00
N PHE A 369 -10.96 18.43 5.79
CA PHE A 369 -10.60 19.26 4.65
C PHE A 369 -10.81 20.75 4.93
N LYS A 370 -12.00 21.11 5.44
CA LYS A 370 -12.31 22.51 5.81
C LYS A 370 -11.39 23.01 6.94
N ARG A 371 -11.12 22.20 7.95
CA ARG A 371 -10.22 22.55 9.06
C ARG A 371 -8.78 22.76 8.61
N ALA A 372 -8.26 21.86 7.78
CA ALA A 372 -6.92 21.95 7.21
C ALA A 372 -6.78 23.20 6.35
N GLY A 373 -7.73 23.45 5.46
CA GLY A 373 -7.75 24.64 4.62
C GLY A 373 -7.79 25.93 5.44
N ALA A 374 -8.70 26.03 6.40
CA ALA A 374 -8.83 27.22 7.25
C ALA A 374 -7.56 27.48 8.10
N ALA A 375 -6.91 26.42 8.59
CA ALA A 375 -5.72 26.54 9.44
C ALA A 375 -4.50 27.13 8.69
N ILE A 376 -4.34 26.80 7.40
CA ILE A 376 -3.18 27.24 6.63
C ILE A 376 -3.43 28.46 5.75
N LEU A 377 -4.70 28.83 5.50
CA LEU A 377 -5.07 29.83 4.49
C LEU A 377 -4.30 31.14 4.67
N PHE A 378 -4.28 31.70 5.88
CA PHE A 378 -3.56 32.94 6.17
C PHE A 378 -2.04 32.81 5.93
N PHE A 379 -1.40 31.80 6.52
CA PHE A 379 0.04 31.60 6.41
C PHE A 379 0.49 31.31 4.98
N ASN A 380 -0.17 30.39 4.29
CA ASN A 380 0.13 30.05 2.90
C ASN A 380 -0.09 31.24 1.96
N SER A 381 -1.10 32.07 2.21
CA SER A 381 -1.36 33.27 1.40
C SER A 381 -0.20 34.25 1.54
N ILE A 382 0.28 34.50 2.76
CA ILE A 382 1.43 35.36 3.01
C ILE A 382 2.69 34.81 2.32
N VAL A 383 2.98 33.52 2.49
CA VAL A 383 4.17 32.89 1.88
C VAL A 383 4.09 32.95 0.35
N THR A 384 2.91 32.66 -0.23
CA THR A 384 2.70 32.67 -1.67
C THR A 384 2.83 34.09 -2.23
N VAL A 385 2.18 35.08 -1.62
CA VAL A 385 2.29 36.50 -2.03
C VAL A 385 3.73 36.99 -1.89
N SER A 386 4.40 36.68 -0.79
CA SER A 386 5.80 37.07 -0.56
C SER A 386 6.74 36.49 -1.61
N TYR A 387 6.55 35.21 -1.97
CA TYR A 387 7.31 34.56 -3.03
C TYR A 387 7.04 35.18 -4.41
N ILE A 388 5.78 35.47 -4.73
CA ILE A 388 5.40 36.14 -5.99
C ILE A 388 6.05 37.53 -6.07
N LEU A 389 6.01 38.33 -5.00
CA LEU A 389 6.63 39.66 -4.97
C LEU A 389 8.15 39.59 -5.12
N LEU A 390 8.81 38.63 -4.47
CA LEU A 390 10.27 38.44 -4.57
C LEU A 390 10.71 37.96 -5.95
N THR A 391 9.95 37.04 -6.55
CA THR A 391 10.23 36.51 -7.89
C THR A 391 9.86 37.47 -9.00
N TYR A 392 8.88 38.36 -8.78
CA TYR A 392 8.56 39.45 -9.69
C TYR A 392 9.76 40.40 -9.88
N ARG A 393 10.47 40.72 -8.80
CA ARG A 393 11.66 41.59 -8.84
C ARG A 393 12.88 40.92 -9.49
N THR A 394 12.97 39.60 -9.44
CA THR A 394 14.14 38.83 -9.93
C THR A 394 13.88 38.12 -11.25
N HIS A 395 12.67 38.20 -11.81
CA HIS A 395 12.23 37.49 -13.01
C HIS A 395 12.42 35.95 -12.98
N THR A 396 12.43 35.34 -11.80
CA THR A 396 12.66 33.89 -11.60
C THR A 396 11.39 33.13 -11.14
N PHE A 397 10.22 33.56 -11.59
CA PHE A 397 8.96 32.95 -11.13
C PHE A 397 8.82 31.49 -11.59
N SER A 398 8.65 30.59 -10.63
CA SER A 398 8.33 29.17 -10.88
C SER A 398 6.95 28.81 -10.30
N PRO A 399 5.95 28.47 -11.15
CA PRO A 399 4.65 27.97 -10.71
C PRO A 399 4.74 26.67 -9.92
N HIS A 400 5.71 25.81 -10.29
CA HIS A 400 5.92 24.51 -9.66
C HIS A 400 6.23 24.66 -8.17
N TYR A 401 7.04 25.66 -7.79
CA TYR A 401 7.40 25.91 -6.40
C TYR A 401 6.20 26.33 -5.54
N VAL A 402 5.34 27.21 -6.08
CA VAL A 402 4.11 27.65 -5.40
C VAL A 402 3.20 26.46 -5.14
N LEU A 403 3.02 25.60 -6.15
CA LEU A 403 2.17 24.41 -6.02
C LEU A 403 2.76 23.43 -5.00
N LEU A 404 4.07 23.19 -5.04
CA LEU A 404 4.77 22.29 -4.14
C LEU A 404 4.62 22.72 -2.68
N ILE A 405 4.87 24.00 -2.35
CA ILE A 405 4.73 24.50 -0.97
C ILE A 405 3.29 24.35 -0.47
N ASN A 406 2.33 24.81 -1.27
CA ASN A 406 0.93 24.79 -0.86
C ASN A 406 0.41 23.36 -0.67
N LEU A 407 0.79 22.45 -1.57
CA LEU A 407 0.44 21.05 -1.47
C LEU A 407 1.11 20.39 -0.25
N ARG A 408 2.39 20.66 -0.01
CA ARG A 408 3.13 20.11 1.14
C ARG A 408 2.51 20.57 2.46
N THR A 409 2.29 21.87 2.65
CA THR A 409 1.73 22.39 3.90
C THR A 409 0.30 21.90 4.13
N PHE A 410 -0.51 21.82 3.07
CA PHE A 410 -1.85 21.23 3.17
C PHE A 410 -1.80 19.75 3.55
N THR A 411 -0.94 18.96 2.91
CA THR A 411 -0.81 17.52 3.17
C THR A 411 -0.36 17.23 4.59
N LEU A 412 0.65 17.94 5.09
CA LEU A 412 1.14 17.81 6.47
C LEU A 412 0.06 18.22 7.49
N THR A 413 -0.66 19.32 7.21
CA THR A 413 -1.73 19.80 8.10
C THR A 413 -2.91 18.84 8.12
N PHE A 414 -3.31 18.31 6.97
CA PHE A 414 -4.37 17.33 6.86
C PHE A 414 -4.01 16.03 7.58
N ALA A 415 -2.76 15.53 7.43
CA ALA A 415 -2.26 14.38 8.16
C ALA A 415 -2.36 14.58 9.68
N THR A 416 -2.03 15.78 10.15
CA THR A 416 -2.08 16.14 11.59
C THR A 416 -3.50 16.13 12.12
N PHE A 417 -4.44 16.74 11.39
CA PHE A 417 -5.85 16.70 11.79
C PHE A 417 -6.44 15.29 11.73
N LEU A 418 -6.03 14.47 10.76
CA LEU A 418 -6.43 13.08 10.66
C LEU A 418 -5.93 12.27 11.87
N LEU A 419 -4.68 12.47 12.29
CA LEU A 419 -4.16 11.83 13.51
C LEU A 419 -5.00 12.20 14.73
N ILE A 420 -5.28 13.49 14.94
CA ILE A 420 -6.05 13.94 16.11
C ILE A 420 -7.48 13.37 16.11
N ASP A 421 -8.09 13.17 14.94
CA ASP A 421 -9.43 12.56 14.81
C ASP A 421 -9.43 11.05 15.09
N LYS A 422 -8.37 10.34 14.72
CA LYS A 422 -8.31 8.87 14.77
C LYS A 422 -7.63 8.30 16.00
N VAL A 423 -6.72 9.05 16.62
CA VAL A 423 -5.81 8.54 17.65
C VAL A 423 -6.13 9.14 19.01
N ASN A 424 -6.27 8.28 20.02
CA ASN A 424 -6.31 8.73 21.41
C ASN A 424 -4.90 8.95 21.96
N LEU A 425 -4.51 10.19 22.23
CA LEU A 425 -3.17 10.49 22.76
C LEU A 425 -2.89 9.84 24.14
N PHE A 426 -3.90 9.66 24.99
CA PHE A 426 -3.72 9.00 26.29
C PHE A 426 -3.29 7.54 26.13
N SER A 427 -3.82 6.85 25.11
CA SER A 427 -3.47 5.46 24.86
C SER A 427 -2.11 5.33 24.15
N VAL A 428 -1.72 6.33 23.34
CA VAL A 428 -0.37 6.39 22.74
C VAL A 428 0.71 6.33 23.82
N PHE A 429 0.58 7.14 24.87
CA PHE A 429 1.60 7.24 25.92
C PHE A 429 1.52 6.17 27.02
N SER A 430 0.56 5.25 26.94
CA SER A 430 0.34 4.21 27.95
C SER A 430 1.48 3.18 28.09
N PHE A 431 2.56 3.28 27.31
CA PHE A 431 3.78 2.48 27.52
C PHE A 431 4.65 3.01 28.66
N SER A 432 4.50 4.30 29.03
CA SER A 432 5.24 4.94 30.10
C SER A 432 4.26 5.48 31.14
N LYS A 433 4.44 5.05 32.39
CA LYS A 433 3.67 5.56 33.53
C LYS A 433 3.86 7.07 33.67
N THR A 434 5.10 7.56 33.52
CA THR A 434 5.46 8.98 33.62
C THR A 434 4.79 9.83 32.55
N LEU A 435 4.83 9.40 31.28
CA LEU A 435 4.20 10.16 30.20
C LEU A 435 2.68 10.14 30.31
N THR A 436 2.10 8.99 30.67
CA THR A 436 0.65 8.89 30.93
C THR A 436 0.25 9.83 32.05
N TYR A 437 1.00 9.82 33.15
CA TYR A 437 0.77 10.72 34.28
C TYR A 437 0.87 12.18 33.86
N ALA A 438 1.92 12.57 33.13
CA ALA A 438 2.10 13.93 32.65
C ALA A 438 0.92 14.38 31.78
N VAL A 439 0.50 13.57 30.81
CA VAL A 439 -0.60 13.90 29.90
C VAL A 439 -1.94 13.97 30.65
N THR A 440 -2.20 13.05 31.57
CA THR A 440 -3.42 13.07 32.40
C THR A 440 -3.46 14.29 33.31
N LEU A 441 -2.35 14.62 33.97
CA LEU A 441 -2.25 15.79 34.83
C LEU A 441 -2.41 17.08 34.03
N SER A 442 -1.66 17.24 32.93
CA SER A 442 -1.77 18.41 32.04
C SER A 442 -3.19 18.59 31.52
N TYR A 443 -3.85 17.51 31.07
CA TYR A 443 -5.23 17.59 30.60
C TYR A 443 -6.21 18.01 31.70
N SER A 444 -6.07 17.45 32.91
CA SER A 444 -6.88 17.84 34.06
C SER A 444 -6.68 19.33 34.41
N GLN A 445 -5.45 19.82 34.42
CA GLN A 445 -5.15 21.23 34.67
C GLN A 445 -5.70 22.14 33.57
N ILE A 446 -5.61 21.74 32.31
CA ILE A 446 -6.19 22.50 31.19
C ILE A 446 -7.70 22.66 31.37
N LEU A 447 -8.42 21.61 31.77
CA LEU A 447 -9.86 21.69 32.02
C LEU A 447 -10.18 22.64 33.18
N THR A 448 -9.44 22.53 34.27
CA THR A 448 -9.57 23.40 35.46
C THR A 448 -9.30 24.87 35.11
N PHE A 449 -8.19 25.16 34.43
CA PHE A 449 -7.84 26.53 34.03
C PHE A 449 -8.81 27.09 32.99
N LYS A 450 -9.30 26.28 32.06
CA LYS A 450 -10.33 26.69 31.10
C LYS A 450 -11.61 27.10 31.83
N ARG A 451 -12.03 26.35 32.85
CA ARG A 451 -13.19 26.69 33.68
C ARG A 451 -12.98 28.01 34.42
N ILE A 452 -11.85 28.15 35.14
CA ILE A 452 -11.55 29.35 35.91
C ILE A 452 -11.43 30.58 34.99
N LEU A 453 -10.84 30.44 33.81
CA LEU A 453 -10.78 31.54 32.84
C LEU A 453 -12.19 31.96 32.39
N GLY A 454 -13.12 31.00 32.26
CA GLY A 454 -14.54 31.29 32.04
C GLY A 454 -15.14 32.09 33.18
N GLU A 455 -14.91 31.67 34.43
CA GLU A 455 -15.38 32.35 35.64
C GLU A 455 -14.81 33.78 35.76
N LEU A 456 -13.52 33.98 35.51
CA LEU A 456 -12.88 35.30 35.48
C LEU A 456 -13.47 36.19 34.39
N ARG A 457 -13.77 35.64 33.21
CA ARG A 457 -14.42 36.39 32.13
C ARG A 457 -15.84 36.79 32.51
N PHE A 458 -16.61 35.94 33.20
CA PHE A 458 -17.93 36.29 33.69
C PHE A 458 -17.86 37.35 34.79
N ALA A 459 -16.93 37.22 35.73
CA ALA A 459 -16.69 38.20 36.79
C ALA A 459 -16.27 39.57 36.22
N LEU A 460 -15.45 39.58 35.17
CA LEU A 460 -15.11 40.83 34.47
C LEU A 460 -16.36 41.43 33.82
N ARG A 461 -17.11 40.63 33.06
CA ARG A 461 -18.33 41.08 32.38
C ARG A 461 -19.40 41.61 33.33
N SER A 462 -19.53 41.05 34.53
CA SER A 462 -20.51 41.51 35.52
C SER A 462 -20.10 42.82 36.22
N ARG A 463 -18.81 43.17 36.18
CA ARG A 463 -18.25 44.37 36.83
C ARG A 463 -18.09 45.55 35.88
N ILE A 464 -18.29 45.36 34.59
CA ILE A 464 -18.13 46.41 33.58
C ILE A 464 -19.44 46.62 32.81
N ILE A 465 -19.86 47.87 32.71
CA ILE A 465 -21.08 48.26 31.97
C ILE A 465 -20.78 48.38 30.47
N ARG A 466 -19.51 48.64 30.11
CA ARG A 466 -19.02 48.79 28.73
C ARG A 466 -17.89 47.82 28.44
N LYS A 467 -17.57 47.60 27.15
CA LYS A 467 -16.41 46.80 26.75
C LYS A 467 -15.12 47.39 27.33
N PRO A 468 -14.18 46.56 27.81
CA PRO A 468 -12.98 47.05 28.47
C PRO A 468 -12.07 47.77 27.47
N GLY A 469 -11.46 48.87 27.91
CA GLY A 469 -10.44 49.58 27.12
C GLY A 469 -9.14 48.77 26.98
N LYS A 470 -8.22 49.19 26.10
CA LYS A 470 -6.93 48.50 25.88
C LYS A 470 -6.14 48.28 27.17
N LYS A 471 -6.10 49.30 28.06
CA LYS A 471 -5.40 49.24 29.36
C LYS A 471 -6.06 48.27 30.33
N GLU A 472 -7.38 48.26 30.40
CA GLU A 472 -8.15 47.35 31.27
C GLU A 472 -8.03 45.91 30.80
N ALA A 473 -8.08 45.67 29.48
CA ALA A 473 -7.86 44.37 28.88
C ALA A 473 -6.44 43.85 29.19
N TYR A 474 -5.42 44.70 29.06
CA TYR A 474 -4.05 44.36 29.43
C TYR A 474 -3.94 43.99 30.92
N ASN A 475 -4.49 44.82 31.82
CA ASN A 475 -4.46 44.57 33.25
C ASN A 475 -5.19 43.28 33.63
N PHE A 476 -6.33 43.00 33.00
CA PHE A 476 -7.05 41.75 33.18
C PHE A 476 -6.24 40.53 32.72
N VAL A 477 -5.64 40.60 31.53
CA VAL A 477 -4.80 39.52 31.00
C VAL A 477 -3.60 39.29 31.90
N SER A 478 -2.86 40.34 32.28
CA SER A 478 -1.71 40.27 33.16
C SER A 478 -2.07 39.68 34.52
N SER A 479 -3.15 40.17 35.15
CA SER A 479 -3.61 39.65 36.44
C SER A 479 -4.07 38.19 36.36
N SER A 480 -4.72 37.81 35.26
CA SER A 480 -5.13 36.43 35.02
C SER A 480 -3.92 35.51 34.85
N VAL A 481 -2.91 35.92 34.07
CA VAL A 481 -1.66 35.17 33.87
C VAL A 481 -0.93 35.00 35.20
N TYR A 482 -0.79 36.08 35.98
CA TYR A 482 -0.19 36.04 37.32
C TYR A 482 -0.94 35.08 38.26
N TYR A 483 -2.28 35.14 38.27
CA TYR A 483 -3.11 34.22 39.04
C TYR A 483 -2.89 32.76 38.62
N PHE A 484 -2.88 32.45 37.32
CA PHE A 484 -2.68 31.09 36.83
C PHE A 484 -1.28 30.55 37.14
N LEU A 485 -0.24 31.37 37.03
CA LEU A 485 1.13 30.99 37.39
C LEU A 485 1.24 30.65 38.88
N ASN A 486 0.75 31.53 39.75
CA ASN A 486 0.75 31.29 41.18
C ASN A 486 -0.07 30.06 41.56
N LYS A 487 -1.27 29.91 40.97
CA LYS A 487 -2.12 28.74 41.20
C LYS A 487 -1.44 27.45 40.73
N SER A 488 -0.77 27.47 39.58
CA SER A 488 -0.04 26.31 39.06
C SER A 488 1.10 25.89 40.00
N LEU A 489 1.86 26.85 40.52
CA LEU A 489 2.95 26.59 41.47
C LEU A 489 2.45 26.01 42.79
N SER A 490 1.40 26.60 43.36
CA SER A 490 0.79 26.08 44.61
C SER A 490 0.17 24.70 44.40
N ASN A 491 -0.63 24.52 43.34
CA ASN A 491 -1.29 23.25 43.06
C ASN A 491 -0.29 22.12 42.79
N SER A 492 0.85 22.42 42.14
CA SER A 492 1.91 21.43 41.95
C SER A 492 2.48 20.92 43.28
N LYS A 493 2.62 21.79 44.29
CA LYS A 493 3.09 21.38 45.63
C LYS A 493 2.05 20.52 46.34
N GLU A 494 0.79 20.94 46.33
CA GLU A 494 -0.32 20.21 46.95
C GLU A 494 -0.52 18.82 46.32
N ILE A 495 -0.54 18.73 44.99
CA ILE A 495 -0.69 17.45 44.27
C ILE A 495 0.47 16.52 44.60
N LEU A 496 1.72 17.02 44.62
CA LEU A 496 2.88 16.23 44.98
C LEU A 496 2.79 15.69 46.41
N GLN A 497 2.40 16.53 47.38
CA GLN A 497 2.21 16.12 48.77
C GLN A 497 1.09 15.10 48.93
N ALA A 498 -0.05 15.31 48.27
CA ALA A 498 -1.18 14.39 48.27
C ALA A 498 -0.80 13.04 47.65
N MET A 499 0.01 13.04 46.59
CA MET A 499 0.50 11.82 45.95
C MET A 499 1.46 11.05 46.85
N LYS A 500 2.44 11.73 47.47
CA LYS A 500 3.35 11.12 48.45
C LYS A 500 2.57 10.49 49.61
N SER A 501 1.57 11.20 50.11
CA SER A 501 0.70 10.71 51.20
C SER A 501 -0.14 9.48 50.80
N ARG A 502 -0.40 9.28 49.51
CA ARG A 502 -1.09 8.10 48.96
C ARG A 502 -0.13 6.96 48.59
N GLY A 503 1.13 7.03 49.02
CA GLY A 503 2.14 6.00 48.74
C GLY A 503 2.75 6.06 47.35
N PHE A 504 2.60 7.18 46.64
CA PHE A 504 3.30 7.42 45.38
C PHE A 504 4.75 7.84 45.68
N ASN A 505 5.55 6.86 46.12
CA ASN A 505 6.98 7.02 46.32
C ASN A 505 7.70 6.81 44.98
N ASN A 506 8.66 7.69 44.67
CA ASN A 506 9.51 7.54 43.50
C ASN A 506 10.48 6.37 43.76
N ASP A 507 10.05 5.15 43.48
CA ASP A 507 10.93 4.00 43.19
C ASP A 507 10.99 3.78 41.67
#